data_AF-A0A371QID3-F1
#
_entry.id   AF-A0A371QID3-F1
#
_cell.length_a   1.000
_cell.length_b   1.000
_cell.length_c   1.000
_cell.angle_alpha   90.00
_cell.angle_beta   90.00
_cell.angle_gamma   90.00
#
_symmetry.space_group_name_H-M   'P 1'
#
loop_
_entity.id
_entity.type
_entity.pdbx_description
1 polymer ?
#
loop_
_entity_poly.entity_id
_entity_poly.type
_entity_poly.pdbx_seq_one_letter_code
_entity_poly.pdbx_strand_id
1 'polypeptide(L)'
;MIHTSLTFLTRQINEDLKLRTDDPDTERIFLTSVATESAGIVIPDSSLGLSLINIEEERHFKDQKTTVLNENGIAEQMNPEIKLNLFILISANFQDTRQQDPSDDYVEGLKQLSYVISFFQSKNVFTPDNSPAMSEIDPELQKLVVELYSYSFEQLYNFWSVVGAKYLPSVLYRVRLIRFQEKSIKSTALPIEKIGIHSHGKNHG
;
A
#
# COMPACT_ATOMS: atom_id res chain seq x y z
N MET A 1 2.47 -2.22 9.44
CA MET A 1 1.79 -2.57 8.18
C MET A 1 1.77 -1.46 7.11
N ILE A 2 1.16 -0.27 7.27
CA ILE A 2 1.23 0.75 6.18
C ILE A 2 2.68 1.20 5.93
N HIS A 3 3.35 1.73 6.96
CA HIS A 3 4.73 2.21 6.81
C HIS A 3 5.68 1.10 6.36
N THR A 4 5.57 -0.10 6.95
CA THR A 4 6.39 -1.27 6.58
C THR A 4 6.19 -1.70 5.14
N SER A 5 4.96 -1.69 4.62
CA SER A 5 4.67 -2.03 3.23
C SER A 5 5.29 -1.04 2.25
N LEU A 6 5.19 0.26 2.53
CA LEU A 6 5.75 1.28 1.66
C LEU A 6 7.27 1.32 1.73
N THR A 7 7.85 1.18 2.92
CA THR A 7 9.31 1.02 3.09
C THR A 7 9.84 -0.19 2.32
N PHE A 8 9.14 -1.32 2.39
CA PHE A 8 9.49 -2.52 1.63
C PHE A 8 9.47 -2.25 0.11
N LEU A 9 8.39 -1.66 -0.41
CA LEU A 9 8.28 -1.37 -1.84
C LEU A 9 9.35 -0.38 -2.30
N THR A 10 9.61 0.69 -1.53
CA THR A 10 10.69 1.65 -1.83
C THR A 10 12.04 0.94 -1.92
N ARG A 11 12.37 0.05 -0.96
CA ARG A 11 13.61 -0.72 -0.99
C ARG A 11 13.72 -1.61 -2.24
N GLN A 12 12.65 -2.36 -2.56
CA GLN A 12 12.66 -3.25 -3.74
C GLN A 12 12.82 -2.48 -5.06
N ILE A 13 12.19 -1.31 -5.18
CA ILE A 13 12.35 -0.46 -6.37
C ILE A 13 13.80 0.05 -6.44
N ASN A 14 14.38 0.55 -5.34
CA ASN A 14 15.77 0.99 -5.34
C ASN A 14 16.75 -0.13 -5.71
N GLU A 15 16.55 -1.34 -5.20
CA GLU A 15 17.35 -2.50 -5.58
C GLU A 15 17.30 -2.76 -7.09
N ASP A 16 16.12 -2.74 -7.71
CA ASP A 16 15.99 -2.91 -9.17
C ASP A 16 16.60 -1.74 -9.96
N LEU A 17 16.37 -0.50 -9.54
CA LEU A 17 16.93 0.69 -10.21
C LEU A 17 18.46 0.72 -10.15
N LYS A 18 19.07 0.28 -9.04
CA LYS A 18 20.53 0.14 -8.90
C LYS A 18 21.12 -0.88 -9.87
N LEU A 19 20.36 -1.91 -10.26
CA LEU A 19 20.80 -2.89 -11.27
C LEU A 19 20.65 -2.38 -12.70
N ARG A 20 19.74 -1.43 -12.93
CA ARG A 20 19.47 -0.83 -14.26
C ARG A 20 20.31 0.41 -14.56
N THR A 21 21.01 0.91 -13.56
CA THR A 21 21.83 2.12 -13.66
C THR A 21 23.26 1.78 -13.27
N ASP A 22 24.24 2.40 -13.93
CA ASP A 22 25.67 2.18 -13.65
C ASP A 22 26.13 2.87 -12.34
N ASP A 23 25.24 2.94 -11.35
CA ASP A 23 25.44 3.65 -10.09
C ASP A 23 24.67 2.93 -8.97
N PRO A 24 25.30 1.90 -8.36
CA PRO A 24 24.66 1.04 -7.38
C PRO A 24 24.56 1.66 -5.98
N ASP A 25 25.29 2.75 -5.72
CA ASP A 25 25.36 3.36 -4.38
C ASP A 25 24.29 4.43 -4.17
N THR A 26 23.72 4.96 -5.25
CA THR A 26 22.71 6.02 -5.20
C THR A 26 21.30 5.47 -4.98
N GLU A 27 20.63 5.94 -3.94
CA GLU A 27 19.17 5.79 -3.79
C GLU A 27 18.46 6.71 -4.80
N ARG A 28 17.52 6.16 -5.57
CA ARG A 28 16.84 6.86 -6.66
C ARG A 28 15.38 7.15 -6.39
N ILE A 29 14.75 6.38 -5.49
CA ILE A 29 13.38 6.62 -5.04
C ILE A 29 13.31 6.78 -3.52
N PHE A 30 12.53 7.76 -3.06
CA PHE A 30 12.38 8.09 -1.64
C PHE A 30 10.94 7.95 -1.19
N LEU A 31 10.70 7.33 -0.03
CA LEU A 31 9.39 7.38 0.64
C LEU A 31 9.21 8.77 1.26
N THR A 32 8.37 9.60 0.65
CA THR A 32 8.20 11.01 1.05
C THR A 32 6.81 11.53 0.66
N SER A 33 6.39 12.66 1.23
CA SER A 33 5.23 13.38 0.69
C SER A 33 5.58 14.04 -0.64
N VAL A 34 4.58 14.36 -1.46
CA VAL A 34 4.82 15.06 -2.73
C VAL A 34 5.29 16.50 -2.46
N ALA A 35 4.58 17.18 -1.55
CA ALA A 35 4.85 18.56 -1.18
C ALA A 35 4.46 18.86 0.27
N THR A 36 4.85 20.04 0.74
CA THR A 36 4.38 20.64 2.00
C THR A 36 3.96 22.10 1.76
N GLU A 37 3.09 22.63 2.62
CA GLU A 37 2.60 24.03 2.51
C GLU A 37 3.74 25.06 2.53
N SER A 38 4.83 24.78 3.24
CA SER A 38 5.93 25.73 3.43
C SER A 38 7.06 25.61 2.40
N ALA A 39 7.26 24.44 1.80
CA ALA A 39 8.43 24.17 0.96
C ALA A 39 8.09 23.80 -0.50
N GLY A 40 6.81 23.65 -0.85
CA GLY A 40 6.45 23.11 -2.17
C GLY A 40 6.89 21.66 -2.28
N ILE A 41 7.45 21.25 -3.43
CA ILE A 41 7.91 19.87 -3.66
C ILE A 41 9.03 19.52 -2.66
N VAL A 42 8.89 18.38 -1.97
CA VAL A 42 9.90 17.89 -0.99
C VAL A 42 10.57 16.58 -1.41
N ILE A 43 10.27 16.10 -2.61
CA ILE A 43 11.00 15.01 -3.24
C ILE A 43 12.42 15.52 -3.54
N PRO A 44 13.50 14.79 -3.20
CA PRO A 44 14.86 15.23 -3.52
C PRO A 44 15.05 15.53 -5.01
N ASP A 45 15.93 16.46 -5.34
CA ASP A 45 16.27 16.78 -6.73
C ASP A 45 16.79 15.55 -7.48
N SER A 46 16.47 15.46 -8.77
CA SER A 46 16.89 14.38 -9.68
C SER A 46 16.58 12.98 -9.14
N SER A 47 15.41 12.84 -8.49
CA SER A 47 14.97 11.59 -7.89
C SER A 47 13.47 11.33 -8.07
N LEU A 48 13.08 10.09 -7.80
CA LEU A 48 11.68 9.69 -7.70
C LEU A 48 11.18 9.82 -6.26
N GLY A 49 9.92 10.19 -6.09
CA GLY A 49 9.21 10.13 -4.81
C GLY A 49 8.12 9.08 -4.84
N LEU A 50 8.07 8.20 -3.84
CA LEU A 50 6.93 7.33 -3.53
C LEU A 50 6.12 7.98 -2.43
N SER A 51 4.89 8.39 -2.75
CA SER A 51 3.99 9.07 -1.81
C SER A 51 2.68 8.31 -1.67
N LEU A 52 2.20 8.13 -0.44
CA LEU A 52 0.84 7.67 -0.18
C LEU A 52 -0.12 8.84 -0.34
N ILE A 53 -1.07 8.74 -1.28
CA ILE A 53 -1.97 9.86 -1.62
C ILE A 53 -3.43 9.58 -1.30
N ASN A 54 -3.82 8.31 -1.15
CA ASN A 54 -5.15 7.92 -0.67
C ASN A 54 -5.14 6.53 -0.03
N ILE A 55 -6.12 6.27 0.84
CA ILE A 55 -6.37 4.97 1.47
C ILE A 55 -7.86 4.66 1.34
N GLU A 56 -8.19 3.49 0.81
CA GLU A 56 -9.58 3.03 0.71
C GLU A 56 -9.75 1.66 1.37
N GLU A 57 -10.91 1.44 2.00
CA GLU A 57 -11.29 0.14 2.51
C GLU A 57 -11.87 -0.73 1.38
N GLU A 58 -11.39 -1.98 1.26
CA GLU A 58 -11.95 -2.97 0.35
C GLU A 58 -13.19 -3.62 0.97
N ARG A 59 -14.38 -3.08 0.66
CA ARG A 59 -15.65 -3.49 1.28
C ARG A 59 -16.29 -4.75 0.69
N HIS A 60 -15.74 -5.30 -0.39
CA HIS A 60 -16.33 -6.45 -1.09
C HIS A 60 -16.14 -7.80 -0.35
N PHE A 61 -15.29 -7.87 0.67
CA PHE A 61 -14.97 -9.10 1.41
C PHE A 61 -15.05 -8.91 2.94
N LYS A 62 -16.18 -8.38 3.43
CA LYS A 62 -16.42 -8.29 4.88
C LYS A 62 -16.74 -9.69 5.43
N ASP A 63 -15.73 -10.40 5.90
CA ASP A 63 -15.92 -11.60 6.71
C ASP A 63 -16.59 -11.16 8.02
N GLN A 64 -17.87 -11.48 8.20
CA GLN A 64 -18.63 -11.15 9.42
C GLN A 64 -18.30 -12.05 10.61
N LYS A 65 -17.28 -12.92 10.49
CA LYS A 65 -16.85 -13.79 11.58
C LYS A 65 -16.14 -12.95 12.63
N THR A 66 -16.91 -12.53 13.63
CA THR A 66 -16.43 -11.82 14.81
C THR A 66 -16.02 -12.76 15.93
N THR A 67 -16.18 -14.08 15.77
CA THR A 67 -15.90 -15.07 16.81
C THR A 67 -14.81 -16.03 16.37
N VAL A 68 -13.72 -16.08 17.13
CA VAL A 68 -12.59 -17.00 16.95
C VAL A 68 -12.51 -17.89 18.18
N LEU A 69 -12.35 -19.21 18.00
CA LEU A 69 -12.14 -20.11 19.13
C LEU A 69 -10.65 -20.08 19.50
N ASN A 70 -10.32 -19.82 20.77
CA ASN A 70 -8.94 -19.92 21.22
C ASN A 70 -8.54 -21.38 21.52
N GLU A 71 -7.26 -21.62 21.82
CA GLU A 71 -6.72 -22.97 22.10
C GLU A 71 -7.42 -23.70 23.25
N ASN A 72 -8.08 -22.96 24.15
CA ASN A 72 -8.84 -23.49 25.29
C ASN A 72 -10.32 -23.73 24.98
N GLY A 73 -10.74 -23.59 23.71
CA GLY A 73 -12.13 -23.76 23.29
C GLY A 73 -13.06 -22.60 23.65
N ILE A 74 -12.52 -21.47 24.14
CA ILE A 74 -13.30 -20.29 24.49
C ILE A 74 -13.54 -19.49 23.20
N ALA A 75 -14.79 -19.10 22.98
CA ALA A 75 -15.17 -18.22 21.89
C ALA A 75 -14.78 -16.78 22.25
N GLU A 76 -13.79 -16.22 21.56
CA GLU A 76 -13.37 -14.84 21.69
C GLU A 76 -14.01 -14.00 20.59
N GLN A 77 -14.65 -12.91 20.99
CA GLN A 77 -15.19 -11.96 20.03
C GLN A 77 -14.17 -10.87 19.72
N MET A 78 -13.81 -10.70 18.45
CA MET A 78 -12.91 -9.65 17.97
C MET A 78 -13.52 -8.90 16.78
N ASN A 79 -12.99 -7.71 16.51
CA ASN A 79 -13.37 -6.98 15.31
C ASN A 79 -12.93 -7.76 14.06
N PRO A 80 -13.74 -7.72 12.99
CA PRO A 80 -13.36 -8.34 11.73
C PRO A 80 -12.14 -7.62 11.14
N GLU A 81 -11.37 -8.36 10.36
CA GLU A 81 -10.24 -7.84 9.60
C GLU A 81 -10.69 -6.72 8.64
N ILE A 82 -9.94 -5.61 8.64
CA ILE A 82 -10.09 -4.52 7.69
C ILE A 82 -9.06 -4.73 6.57
N LYS A 83 -9.53 -4.73 5.32
CA LYS A 83 -8.67 -4.81 4.13
C LYS A 83 -8.56 -3.42 3.53
N LEU A 84 -7.33 -2.95 3.32
CA LEU A 84 -7.05 -1.63 2.76
C LEU A 84 -6.39 -1.72 1.39
N ASN A 85 -6.76 -0.76 0.55
CA ASN A 85 -6.09 -0.40 -0.68
C ASN A 85 -5.33 0.90 -0.44
N LEU A 86 -4.02 0.89 -0.71
CA LEU A 86 -3.17 2.07 -0.63
C LEU A 86 -2.93 2.60 -2.04
N PHE A 87 -3.16 3.89 -2.27
CA PHE A 87 -2.88 4.52 -3.55
C PHE A 87 -1.56 5.27 -3.44
N ILE A 88 -0.55 4.77 -4.15
CA ILE A 88 0.81 5.31 -4.11
C ILE A 88 1.13 6.01 -5.42
N LEU A 89 1.57 7.25 -5.33
CA LEU A 89 2.04 8.05 -6.46
C LEU A 89 3.55 7.96 -6.55
N ILE A 90 4.06 7.59 -7.72
CA ILE A 90 5.47 7.67 -8.06
C ILE A 90 5.67 8.91 -8.92
N SER A 91 6.33 9.93 -8.38
CA SER A 91 6.54 11.22 -9.05
C SER A 91 8.01 11.43 -9.36
N ALA A 92 8.32 11.96 -10.55
CA ALA A 92 9.70 12.25 -10.97
C ALA A 92 10.04 13.73 -10.77
N ASN A 93 10.90 14.03 -9.80
CA ASN A 93 11.39 15.39 -9.54
C ASN A 93 12.70 15.66 -10.30
N PHE A 94 12.58 15.76 -11.62
CA PHE A 94 13.69 16.07 -12.54
C PHE A 94 13.38 17.41 -13.20
N GLN A 95 13.47 18.46 -12.39
CA GLN A 95 13.19 19.84 -12.79
C GLN A 95 14.42 20.74 -12.56
N ASP A 96 15.66 20.23 -12.72
CA ASP A 96 16.87 20.95 -12.36
C ASP A 96 16.99 22.29 -13.10
N THR A 97 16.51 23.34 -12.42
CA THR A 97 16.50 24.71 -12.93
C THR A 97 17.88 25.33 -13.04
N ARG A 98 18.94 24.64 -12.58
CA ARG A 98 20.33 25.10 -12.64
C ARG A 98 21.04 24.69 -13.93
N GLN A 99 20.50 23.73 -14.68
CA GLN A 99 21.09 23.31 -15.95
C GLN A 99 20.67 24.24 -17.09
N GLN A 100 21.58 24.47 -18.04
CA GLN A 100 21.32 25.33 -19.21
C GLN A 100 20.31 24.71 -20.18
N ASP A 101 20.19 23.39 -20.20
CA ASP A 101 19.18 22.66 -20.95
C ASP A 101 18.36 21.76 -20.02
N PRO A 102 17.12 22.13 -19.66
CA PRO A 102 16.26 21.33 -18.79
C PRO A 102 15.65 20.10 -19.50
N SER A 103 15.80 19.96 -20.81
CA SER A 103 15.18 18.87 -21.57
C SER A 103 15.81 17.50 -21.29
N ASP A 104 17.12 17.47 -21.00
CA ASP A 104 17.84 16.24 -20.66
C ASP A 104 17.38 15.67 -19.31
N ASP A 105 17.17 16.52 -18.30
CA ASP A 105 16.74 16.11 -16.96
C ASP A 105 15.31 15.54 -17.00
N TYR A 106 14.40 16.20 -17.73
CA TYR A 106 13.04 15.72 -17.91
C TYR A 106 12.98 14.33 -18.56
N VAL A 107 13.78 14.10 -19.62
CA VAL A 107 13.86 12.81 -20.31
C VAL A 107 14.41 11.73 -19.39
N GLU A 108 15.41 12.03 -18.56
CA GLU A 108 15.91 11.08 -17.56
C GLU A 108 14.83 10.76 -16.52
N GLY A 109 14.04 11.73 -16.06
CA GLY A 109 12.89 11.49 -15.19
C GLY A 109 11.85 10.54 -15.82
N LEU A 110 11.55 10.69 -17.11
CA LEU A 110 10.65 9.77 -17.83
C LEU A 110 11.23 8.35 -17.96
N LYS A 111 12.54 8.23 -18.16
CA LYS A 111 13.25 6.95 -18.20
C LYS A 111 13.21 6.24 -16.85
N GLN A 112 13.42 6.98 -15.76
CA GLN A 112 13.30 6.45 -14.39
C GLN A 112 11.87 5.96 -14.10
N LEU A 113 10.83 6.71 -14.50
CA LEU A 113 9.45 6.24 -14.42
C LEU A 113 9.21 4.96 -15.23
N SER A 114 9.79 4.87 -16.43
CA SER A 114 9.69 3.68 -17.28
C SER A 114 10.31 2.44 -16.63
N TYR A 115 11.39 2.62 -15.86
CA TYR A 115 11.98 1.53 -15.09
C TYR A 115 11.08 1.06 -13.96
N VAL A 116 10.45 1.96 -13.20
CA VAL A 116 9.48 1.59 -12.17
C VAL A 116 8.27 0.85 -12.77
N ILE A 117 7.78 1.30 -13.93
CA ILE A 117 6.71 0.61 -14.64
C ILE A 117 7.16 -0.80 -15.04
N SER A 118 8.37 -0.95 -15.59
CA SER A 118 8.93 -2.24 -15.99
C SER A 118 9.14 -3.18 -14.80
N PHE A 119 9.61 -2.65 -13.67
CA PHE A 119 9.75 -3.38 -12.41
C PHE A 119 8.41 -4.00 -11.99
N PHE A 120 7.36 -3.18 -11.84
CA PHE A 120 6.05 -3.68 -11.45
C PHE A 120 5.40 -4.56 -12.53
N GLN A 121 5.67 -4.33 -13.81
CA GLN A 121 5.20 -5.21 -14.88
C GLN A 121 5.85 -6.60 -14.77
N SER A 122 7.14 -6.67 -14.40
CA SER A 122 7.87 -7.94 -14.24
C SER A 122 7.50 -8.68 -12.95
N LYS A 123 7.18 -7.95 -11.87
CA LYS A 123 6.81 -8.51 -10.57
C LYS A 123 5.85 -7.57 -9.85
N ASN A 124 4.58 -7.96 -9.81
CA ASN A 124 3.52 -7.18 -9.16
C ASN A 124 2.93 -7.84 -7.90
N VAL A 125 3.37 -9.07 -7.57
CA VAL A 125 2.94 -9.81 -6.39
C VAL A 125 4.15 -10.12 -5.52
N PHE A 126 4.12 -9.67 -4.27
CA PHE A 126 5.17 -9.89 -3.29
C PHE A 126 4.62 -10.75 -2.16
N THR A 127 5.35 -11.82 -1.83
CA THR A 127 5.10 -12.72 -0.71
C THR A 127 6.44 -13.02 -0.02
N PRO A 128 6.43 -13.50 1.24
CA PRO A 128 7.63 -13.97 1.91
C PRO A 128 8.46 -14.95 1.07
N ASP A 129 7.81 -15.84 0.32
CA ASP A 129 8.48 -16.86 -0.50
C ASP A 129 9.31 -16.27 -1.65
N ASN A 130 8.79 -15.23 -2.31
CA ASN A 130 9.44 -14.62 -3.48
C ASN A 130 10.18 -13.32 -3.15
N SER A 131 10.04 -12.83 -1.92
CA SER A 131 10.61 -11.60 -1.40
C SER A 131 10.93 -11.77 0.10
N PRO A 132 11.94 -12.56 0.49
CA PRO A 132 12.23 -12.85 1.90
C PRO A 132 12.42 -11.60 2.77
N ALA A 133 12.95 -10.55 2.16
CA ALA A 133 13.12 -9.22 2.73
C ALA A 133 11.80 -8.60 3.28
N MET A 134 10.64 -9.08 2.82
CA MET A 134 9.33 -8.69 3.34
C MET A 134 9.17 -9.09 4.82
N SER A 135 9.50 -10.33 5.17
CA SER A 135 9.37 -10.83 6.55
C SER A 135 10.42 -10.27 7.50
N GLU A 136 11.56 -9.84 6.97
CA GLU A 136 12.58 -9.11 7.75
C GLU A 136 12.07 -7.75 8.23
N ILE A 137 11.28 -7.06 7.40
CA ILE A 137 10.72 -5.75 7.74
C ILE A 137 9.52 -5.89 8.68
N ASP A 138 8.62 -6.82 8.38
CA ASP A 138 7.39 -7.01 9.14
C ASP A 138 6.90 -8.46 8.99
N PRO A 139 7.03 -9.31 10.03
CA PRO A 139 6.57 -10.69 9.97
C PRO A 139 5.06 -10.84 9.72
N GLU A 140 4.26 -9.82 10.02
CA GLU A 140 2.80 -9.84 9.76
C GLU A 140 2.46 -9.45 8.32
N LEU A 141 3.42 -8.95 7.54
CA LEU A 141 3.22 -8.60 6.14
C LEU A 141 3.32 -9.84 5.25
N GLN A 142 2.16 -10.38 4.87
CA GLN A 142 2.08 -11.68 4.19
C GLN A 142 1.97 -11.60 2.66
N LYS A 143 1.39 -10.51 2.14
CA LYS A 143 1.20 -10.36 0.69
C LYS A 143 0.94 -8.90 0.32
N LEU A 144 1.62 -8.45 -0.74
CA LEU A 144 1.29 -7.21 -1.44
C LEU A 144 0.98 -7.52 -2.90
N VAL A 145 -0.09 -6.92 -3.42
CA VAL A 145 -0.39 -6.94 -4.85
C VAL A 145 -0.43 -5.50 -5.33
N VAL A 146 0.40 -5.19 -6.31
CA VAL A 146 0.53 -3.85 -6.88
C VAL A 146 -0.09 -3.84 -8.26
N GLU A 147 -0.93 -2.86 -8.54
CA GLU A 147 -1.67 -2.74 -9.80
C GLU A 147 -1.59 -1.31 -10.31
N LEU A 148 -1.29 -1.11 -11.59
CA LEU A 148 -1.31 0.22 -12.20
C LEU A 148 -2.73 0.78 -12.12
N TYR A 149 -2.85 2.03 -11.67
CA TYR A 149 -4.11 2.72 -11.55
C TYR A 149 -4.04 4.05 -12.31
N SER A 150 -5.06 4.34 -13.10
CA SER A 150 -5.10 5.55 -13.92
C SER A 150 -6.12 6.54 -13.37
N TYR A 151 -5.68 7.78 -13.14
CA TYR A 151 -6.59 8.88 -12.86
C TYR A 151 -7.30 9.35 -14.13
N SER A 152 -8.50 9.92 -13.96
CA SER A 152 -9.02 10.86 -14.94
C SER A 152 -8.20 12.16 -14.90
N PHE A 153 -8.16 12.91 -16.01
CA PHE A 153 -7.49 14.22 -16.02
C PHE A 153 -8.04 15.19 -14.97
N GLU A 154 -9.34 15.09 -14.66
CA GLU A 154 -9.97 15.88 -13.58
C GLU A 154 -9.43 15.48 -12.20
N GLN A 155 -9.35 14.19 -11.89
CA GLN A 155 -8.79 13.70 -10.63
C GLN A 155 -7.33 14.12 -10.47
N LEU A 156 -6.54 14.01 -11.55
CA LEU A 156 -5.15 14.44 -11.57
C LEU A 156 -5.03 15.95 -11.31
N TYR A 157 -5.82 16.77 -12.02
CA TYR A 157 -5.85 18.21 -11.84
C TYR A 157 -6.25 18.59 -10.40
N ASN A 158 -7.31 17.97 -9.87
CA ASN A 158 -7.77 18.22 -8.52
C ASN A 158 -6.72 17.84 -7.48
N PHE A 159 -6.05 16.69 -7.63
CA PHE A 159 -4.97 16.27 -6.75
C PHE A 159 -3.85 17.32 -6.70
N TRP A 160 -3.28 17.69 -7.85
CA TRP A 160 -2.18 18.66 -7.91
C TRP A 160 -2.61 20.07 -7.45
N SER A 161 -3.87 20.44 -7.66
CA SER A 161 -4.44 21.68 -7.13
C SER A 161 -4.52 21.68 -5.60
N VAL A 162 -4.97 20.56 -5.00
CA VAL A 162 -5.05 20.41 -3.52
C VAL A 162 -3.66 20.39 -2.89
N VAL A 163 -2.70 19.72 -3.54
CA VAL A 163 -1.30 19.68 -3.08
C VAL A 163 -0.66 21.08 -3.12
N GLY A 164 -1.15 21.98 -3.98
CA GLY A 164 -0.64 23.35 -4.09
C GLY A 164 0.77 23.44 -4.67
N ALA A 165 1.24 22.38 -5.32
CA ALA A 165 2.58 22.28 -5.91
C ALA A 165 2.53 22.25 -7.44
N LYS A 166 3.67 22.54 -8.06
CA LYS A 166 3.83 22.35 -9.51
C LYS A 166 3.68 20.87 -9.86
N TYR A 167 2.98 20.60 -10.95
CA TYR A 167 2.82 19.26 -11.49
C TYR A 167 4.19 18.61 -11.77
N LEU A 168 4.32 17.35 -11.36
CA LEU A 168 5.41 16.45 -11.76
C LEU A 168 4.88 15.29 -12.60
N PRO A 169 5.63 14.82 -13.61
CA PRO A 169 5.37 13.54 -14.25
C PRO A 169 5.25 12.43 -13.21
N SER A 170 4.18 11.66 -13.27
CA SER A 170 3.89 10.67 -12.24
C SER A 170 3.04 9.51 -12.75
N VAL A 171 3.14 8.37 -12.06
CA VAL A 171 2.30 7.19 -12.24
C VAL A 171 1.71 6.76 -10.91
N LEU A 172 0.46 6.29 -10.94
CA LEU A 172 -0.26 5.89 -9.75
C LEU A 172 -0.43 4.37 -9.72
N TYR A 173 -0.22 3.79 -8.54
CA TYR A 173 -0.46 2.37 -8.29
C TYR A 173 -1.40 2.18 -7.11
N ARG A 174 -2.19 1.11 -7.18
CA ARG A 174 -2.98 0.58 -6.08
C ARG A 174 -2.25 -0.62 -5.47
N VAL A 175 -1.95 -0.55 -4.18
CA VAL A 175 -1.40 -1.65 -3.39
C VAL A 175 -2.51 -2.28 -2.56
N ARG A 176 -2.74 -3.58 -2.74
CA ARG A 176 -3.84 -4.34 -2.13
C ARG A 176 -3.32 -5.35 -1.11
N LEU A 177 -4.27 -5.94 -0.38
CA LEU A 177 -4.07 -7.02 0.61
C LEU A 177 -3.32 -6.60 1.88
N ILE A 178 -3.33 -5.31 2.18
CA ILE A 178 -2.98 -4.82 3.51
C ILE A 178 -4.12 -5.13 4.45
N ARG A 179 -3.86 -5.93 5.47
CA ARG A 179 -4.86 -6.42 6.41
C ARG A 179 -4.58 -5.85 7.78
N PHE A 180 -5.60 -5.35 8.44
CA PHE A 180 -5.54 -4.87 9.82
C PHE A 180 -6.56 -5.62 10.64
N GLN A 181 -6.09 -6.33 11.67
CA GLN A 181 -6.96 -6.88 12.69
C GLN A 181 -6.34 -6.61 14.05
N GLU A 182 -6.96 -5.72 14.81
CA GLU A 182 -6.58 -5.50 16.19
C GLU A 182 -7.07 -6.69 17.02
N LYS A 183 -6.13 -7.37 17.70
CA LYS A 183 -6.42 -8.52 18.57
C LYS A 183 -6.95 -8.07 19.94
N SER A 184 -7.90 -7.14 19.96
CA SER A 184 -8.61 -6.73 21.17
C SER A 184 -9.83 -7.62 21.38
N ILE A 185 -9.78 -8.43 22.45
CA ILE A 185 -10.89 -9.31 22.82
C ILE A 185 -12.01 -8.44 23.40
N LYS A 186 -13.16 -8.38 22.72
CA LYS A 186 -14.35 -7.64 23.15
C LYS A 186 -15.17 -8.41 24.18
N SER A 187 -15.24 -9.73 24.03
CA SER A 187 -15.95 -10.61 24.96
C SER A 187 -15.45 -12.04 24.82
N THR A 188 -15.61 -12.82 25.88
CA THR A 188 -15.34 -14.26 25.89
C THR A 188 -16.65 -14.99 26.23
N ALA A 189 -16.92 -16.09 25.53
CA ALA A 189 -18.06 -16.96 25.80
C ALA A 189 -17.60 -18.42 25.86
N LEU A 190 -18.17 -19.18 26.79
CA LEU A 190 -18.00 -20.63 26.82
C LEU A 190 -18.83 -21.27 25.67
N PRO A 191 -18.33 -22.34 25.04
CA PRO A 191 -19.05 -23.02 23.98
C PRO A 191 -20.38 -23.62 24.50
N ILE A 192 -21.41 -23.64 23.64
CA ILE A 192 -22.71 -24.22 23.98
C ILE A 192 -22.58 -25.74 23.94
N GLU A 193 -22.62 -26.39 25.11
CA GLU A 193 -22.45 -27.85 25.22
C GLU A 193 -23.75 -28.66 25.09
N LYS A 194 -24.92 -28.04 25.29
CA LYS A 194 -26.23 -28.71 25.21
C LYS A 194 -27.32 -27.82 24.63
N ILE A 195 -28.11 -28.39 23.70
CA ILE A 195 -29.34 -27.77 23.17
C ILE A 195 -30.54 -28.60 23.68
N GLY A 196 -31.40 -27.99 24.49
CA GLY A 196 -32.67 -28.59 24.92
C GLY A 196 -33.80 -28.16 23.99
N ILE A 197 -34.44 -29.11 23.30
CA ILE A 197 -35.62 -28.85 22.47
C ILE A 197 -36.85 -29.39 23.20
N HIS A 198 -37.70 -28.49 23.69
CA HIS A 198 -39.01 -28.85 24.23
C HIS A 198 -40.10 -28.57 23.21
N SER A 199 -40.59 -29.63 22.55
CA SER A 199 -41.78 -29.56 21.70
C SER A 199 -43.03 -29.69 22.55
N HIS A 200 -43.81 -28.62 22.69
CA HIS A 200 -45.15 -28.70 23.26
C HIS A 200 -46.14 -29.18 22.18
N GLY A 201 -46.46 -30.47 22.20
CA GLY A 201 -47.59 -31.02 21.46
C GLY A 201 -48.90 -30.51 22.06
N LYS A 202 -49.64 -29.70 21.31
CA LYS A 202 -50.95 -29.19 21.72
C LYS A 202 -51.99 -30.31 21.56
N ASN A 203 -52.16 -31.13 22.60
CA ASN A 203 -53.22 -32.15 22.65
C ASN A 203 -54.59 -31.46 22.46
N HIS A 204 -55.21 -31.69 21.30
CA HIS A 204 -56.64 -31.44 21.12
C HIS A 204 -57.36 -32.71 21.55
N GLY A 205 -58.25 -32.55 22.53
CA GLY A 205 -59.11 -33.62 23.05
C GLY A 205 -60.27 -33.96 22.13
#